data_AF-A0A1I1PTC1-F1
#
_entry.id   AF-A0A1I1PTC1-F1
#
_cell.length_a   1.000
_cell.length_b   1.000
_cell.length_c   1.000
_cell.angle_alpha   90.00
_cell.angle_beta   90.00
_cell.angle_gamma   90.00
#
_symmetry.space_group_name_H-M   'P 1'
#
loop_
_entity.id
_entity.type
_entity.pdbx_description
1 polymer ?
#
loop_
_entity_poly.entity_id
_entity_poly.type
_entity_poly.pdbx_seq_one_letter_code
_entity_poly.pdbx_strand_id
1 'polypeptide(L)' 'MDAVPVRRLHAQRWRPLTAGEIAMASLLFRDAIDYTRVRIHGNPLHF' A
#
# COMPACT_ATOMS: atom_id res chain seq x y z
N MET A 1 18.36 -28.07 -15.27
CA MET A 1 18.35 -26.67 -15.72
C MET A 1 16.95 -26.15 -15.48
N ASP A 2 16.64 -25.82 -14.23
CA ASP A 2 15.29 -25.45 -13.82
C ASP A 2 15.16 -23.94 -13.87
N ALA A 3 14.70 -23.44 -15.01
CA ALA A 3 14.30 -22.05 -15.14
C ALA A 3 12.98 -21.86 -14.37
N VAL A 4 13.07 -21.44 -13.10
CA VAL A 4 11.91 -20.94 -12.36
C VAL A 4 11.51 -19.61 -12.99
N PRO A 5 10.29 -19.46 -13.53
CA PRO A 5 9.88 -18.20 -14.12
C PRO A 5 9.64 -17.21 -12.98
N VAL A 6 10.54 -16.25 -12.82
CA VAL A 6 10.33 -15.07 -11.98
C VAL A 6 9.22 -14.26 -12.64
N ARG A 7 7.96 -14.63 -12.33
CA ARG A 7 6.80 -13.79 -12.58
C ARG A 7 7.07 -12.48 -11.85
N ARG A 8 7.60 -11.49 -12.58
CA ARG A 8 7.50 -10.09 -12.21
C ARG A 8 6.02 -9.75 -12.21
N LEU A 9 5.37 -10.09 -11.10
CA LEU A 9 4.14 -9.48 -10.64
C LEU A 9 4.29 -8.00 -10.95
N HIS A 10 3.43 -7.51 -11.85
CA HIS A 10 3.21 -6.09 -12.06
C HIS A 10 3.23 -5.44 -10.68
N ALA A 11 4.31 -4.73 -10.35
CA ALA A 11 4.46 -4.12 -9.05
C ALA A 11 3.25 -3.20 -8.91
N GLN A 12 2.30 -3.57 -8.06
CA GLN A 12 1.15 -2.73 -7.81
C GLN A 12 1.73 -1.39 -7.37
N ARG A 13 1.53 -0.34 -8.17
CA ARG A 13 2.02 1.03 -7.90
C ARG A 13 1.31 1.68 -6.71
N TRP A 14 0.64 0.85 -5.92
CA TRP A 14 -0.08 1.24 -4.74
C TRP A 14 0.25 0.28 -3.61
N ARG A 15 0.26 0.81 -2.39
CA ARG A 15 0.35 0.02 -1.17
C ARG A 15 -0.82 0.32 -0.23
N PRO A 16 -1.25 -0.62 0.61
CA PRO A 16 -2.17 -0.31 1.69
C PRO A 16 -1.51 0.61 2.74
N LEU A 17 -2.33 1.17 3.62
CA LEU A 17 -1.85 1.79 4.84
C LEU A 17 -1.15 0.75 5.73
N THR A 18 -0.09 1.17 6.40
CA THR A 18 0.55 0.42 7.47
C THR A 18 -0.23 0.54 8.77
N ALA A 19 -0.02 -0.38 9.71
CA ALA A 19 -0.65 -0.32 11.02
C ALA A 19 -0.38 1.00 11.76
N GLY A 20 0.82 1.57 11.63
CA GLY A 20 1.16 2.88 12.21
C GLY A 20 0.40 4.03 11.58
N GLU A 21 0.27 4.05 10.25
CA GLU A 21 -0.52 5.08 9.54
C GLU A 21 -2.00 5.01 9.90
N ILE A 22 -2.56 3.80 10.03
CA ILE A 22 -3.93 3.59 10.50
C ILE A 22 -4.07 4.14 11.92
N ALA A 23 -3.20 3.74 12.85
CA ALA A 23 -3.26 4.20 14.24
C ALA A 23 -3.25 5.72 14.36
N MET A 24 -2.42 6.41 13.58
CA MET A 24 -2.40 7.88 13.52
C MET A 24 -3.70 8.45 12.95
N ALA A 25 -4.19 7.90 11.83
CA ALA A 25 -5.41 8.39 11.19
C ALA A 25 -6.67 8.14 12.05
N SER A 26 -6.69 7.06 12.83
CA SER A 26 -7.78 6.72 13.76
C SER A 26 -7.91 7.73 14.91
N LEU A 27 -6.86 8.47 15.25
CA LEU A 27 -6.96 9.57 16.23
C LEU A 27 -7.87 10.70 15.75
N LEU A 28 -7.97 10.88 14.42
CA LEU A 28 -8.74 11.97 13.81
C LEU A 28 -10.10 11.49 13.31
N PHE A 29 -10.12 10.36 12.61
CA PHE A 29 -11.31 9.89 11.88
C PHE A 29 -12.01 8.72 12.58
N ARG A 30 -11.43 8.16 13.64
CA ARG A 30 -11.95 6.99 14.37
C ARG A 30 -12.40 5.90 13.41
N ASP A 31 -13.70 5.64 13.33
CA ASP A 31 -14.31 4.58 12.52
C ASP A 31 -15.07 5.14 11.31
N ALA A 32 -14.93 6.44 11.01
CA ALA A 32 -15.60 7.07 9.88
C ALA A 32 -15.04 6.62 8.52
N ILE A 33 -13.88 5.94 8.50
CA ILE A 33 -13.19 5.49 7.31
C ILE A 33 -12.92 4.00 7.40
N ASP A 34 -13.23 3.26 6.34
CA ASP A 34 -12.77 1.89 6.16
C ASP A 34 -11.31 1.90 5.64
N TYR A 35 -10.36 1.82 6.58
CA TYR A 35 -8.93 1.86 6.28
C TYR A 35 -8.43 0.70 5.39
N THR A 36 -9.17 -0.41 5.32
CA THR A 36 -8.81 -1.55 4.47
C THR A 36 -8.94 -1.23 2.98
N ARG A 37 -9.72 -0.20 2.64
CA ARG A 37 -9.95 0.26 1.27
C ARG A 37 -8.98 1.36 0.84
N VAL A 38 -8.22 1.94 1.77
CA VAL A 38 -7.33 3.06 1.48
C VAL A 38 -6.05 2.54 0.80
N ARG A 39 -5.69 3.18 -0.32
CA ARG A 39 -4.50 2.85 -1.12
C ARG A 39 -3.66 4.10 -1.31
N ILE A 40 -2.36 3.98 -1.01
CA ILE A 40 -1.36 5.01 -1.30
C ILE A 40 -0.77 4.69 -2.67
N HIS A 41 -1.02 5.55 -3.65
CA HIS A 41 -0.40 5.46 -4.98
C HIS A 41 0.92 6.22 -4.97
N GLY A 42 2.02 5.50 -5.20
CA GLY A 42 3.35 6.11 -5.35
C GLY A 42 3.66 6.32 -6.82
N ASN A 43 3.78 7.58 -7.25
CA ASN A 43 4.63 7.87 -8.39
C ASN A 43 6.03 8.10 -7.81
N PRO A 44 7.06 7.31 -8.17
CA PRO A 44 8.41 7.66 -7.78
C PRO A 44 8.73 8.97 -8.51
N LEU A 45 8.56 10.10 -7.82
CA LEU A 45 9.15 11.34 -8.23
C LEU A 45 10.66 11.09 -8.16
N HIS A 46 11.25 10.87 -9.33
CA HIS A 46 12.68 10.99 -9.55
C HIS A 46 13.06 12.41 -9.12
N PHE A 47 13.74 12.52 -7.99
CA PHE A 47 14.53 13.69 -7.64
C PHE A 47 15.85 13.64 -8.41
#